data_AF-A0A7S1Q1Q1-F1
#
_entry.id   AF-A0A7S1Q1Q1-F1
#
_cell.length_a   1.000
_cell.length_b   1.000
_cell.length_c   1.000
_cell.angle_alpha   90.00
_cell.angle_beta   90.00
_cell.angle_gamma   90.00
#
_symmetry.space_group_name_H-M   'P 1'
#
loop_
_entity.id
_entity.type
_entity.pdbx_description
1 polymer ?
#
loop_
_entity_poly.entity_id
_entity_poly.type
_entity_poly.pdbx_seq_one_letter_code
_entity_poly.pdbx_strand_id
1 'polypeptide(L)'
;AAHATPGEMLLRLLRSWLDESAAVFVVEGGRTTLGIDARPNSESCLGPCDTVLVASPPTSGARHVIGSARDSGTLEWSPTDARNLKTVDLSACHGLHTIGDEAFRHCASLHSVVFPPGLNALGKHVLAGCHHLFEVDLTTCPHLRSIGDGAFNNCGALETVVFPPSLEAMGQGVLYSCPTLKSVDLRACIYLHSIGPSVCARCASLEAVYFPPALESLGPSALEWCPK
;
A
#
# COMPACT_ATOMS: atom_id res chain seq x y z
N ALA A 1 -17.85 -44.57 19.59
CA ALA A 1 -18.51 -43.63 18.66
C ALA A 1 -18.31 -42.22 19.20
N ALA A 2 -17.29 -41.52 18.73
CA ALA A 2 -17.07 -40.12 19.07
C ALA A 2 -17.68 -39.29 17.94
N HIS A 3 -18.63 -38.42 18.30
CA HIS A 3 -19.28 -37.50 17.38
C HIS A 3 -18.23 -36.53 16.84
N ALA A 4 -17.94 -36.61 15.54
CA ALA A 4 -17.16 -35.60 14.84
C ALA A 4 -17.91 -34.27 14.94
N THR A 5 -17.18 -33.21 15.27
CA THR A 5 -17.75 -31.86 15.37
C THR A 5 -18.15 -31.33 13.99
N PRO A 6 -19.10 -30.39 13.88
CA PRO A 6 -19.52 -29.82 12.60
C PRO A 6 -18.36 -29.32 11.72
N GLY A 7 -17.30 -28.76 12.33
CA GLY A 7 -16.09 -28.30 11.62
C GLY A 7 -15.25 -29.44 11.02
N GLU A 8 -15.21 -30.61 11.66
CA GLU A 8 -14.49 -31.79 11.13
C GLU A 8 -15.22 -32.44 9.94
N MET A 9 -16.55 -32.31 9.86
CA MET A 9 -17.33 -32.68 8.67
C MET A 9 -17.10 -31.70 7.51
N LEU A 10 -17.02 -30.39 7.80
CA LEU A 10 -16.79 -29.35 6.79
C LEU A 10 -15.41 -29.47 6.14
N LEU A 11 -14.37 -29.72 6.92
CA LEU A 11 -13.00 -29.94 6.43
C LEU A 11 -12.86 -31.20 5.55
N ARG A 12 -13.65 -32.24 5.83
CA ARG A 12 -13.70 -33.46 5.00
C ARG A 12 -14.45 -33.24 3.69
N LEU A 13 -15.51 -32.43 3.70
CA LEU A 13 -16.26 -32.03 2.50
C LEU A 13 -15.44 -31.09 1.61
N LEU A 14 -14.69 -30.15 2.19
CA LEU A 14 -13.80 -29.24 1.45
C LEU A 14 -12.64 -29.98 0.78
N ARG A 15 -12.10 -31.03 1.42
CA ARG A 15 -11.05 -31.89 0.82
C ARG A 15 -11.54 -32.75 -0.34
N SER A 16 -12.85 -32.99 -0.46
CA SER A 16 -13.40 -33.77 -1.58
C SER A 16 -13.92 -32.89 -2.74
N TRP A 17 -13.93 -31.57 -2.57
CA TRP A 17 -14.39 -30.59 -3.58
C TRP A 17 -13.26 -29.79 -4.24
N LEU A 18 -12.05 -29.83 -3.68
CA LEU A 18 -10.86 -29.23 -4.26
C LEU A 18 -10.30 -30.14 -5.36
N ASP A 19 -11.02 -30.23 -6.47
CA ASP A 19 -10.37 -30.36 -7.77
C ASP A 19 -9.72 -29.00 -8.10
N GLU A 20 -8.50 -29.06 -8.61
CA GLU A 20 -7.56 -27.95 -8.80
C GLU A 20 -8.20 -26.75 -9.53
N SER A 21 -8.17 -25.53 -8.94
CA SER A 21 -8.17 -24.20 -9.61
C SER A 21 -9.02 -23.10 -8.95
N ALA A 22 -9.53 -23.27 -7.73
CA ALA A 22 -9.95 -22.13 -6.89
C ALA A 22 -10.08 -22.59 -5.44
N ALA A 23 -9.31 -21.97 -4.53
CA ALA A 23 -9.52 -22.15 -3.10
C ALA A 23 -9.96 -20.81 -2.50
N VAL A 24 -11.24 -20.73 -2.14
CA VAL A 24 -11.79 -19.72 -1.24
C VAL A 24 -11.63 -20.28 0.16
N PHE A 25 -10.91 -19.59 1.04
CA PHE A 25 -10.70 -20.05 2.41
C PHE A 25 -11.67 -19.36 3.36
N VAL A 26 -12.29 -20.18 4.21
CA VAL A 26 -13.08 -19.77 5.39
C VAL A 26 -12.28 -20.23 6.60
N VAL A 27 -12.03 -19.33 7.57
CA VAL A 27 -11.38 -19.68 8.83
C VAL A 27 -12.43 -19.72 9.94
N GLU A 28 -12.64 -20.91 10.50
CA GLU A 28 -13.34 -21.12 11.78
C GLU A 28 -12.31 -21.09 12.94
N GLY A 29 -12.65 -20.43 14.04
CA GLY A 29 -11.92 -20.60 15.30
C GLY A 29 -10.69 -19.71 15.52
N GLY A 30 -10.54 -18.61 14.79
CA GLY A 30 -9.70 -17.49 15.22
C GLY A 30 -8.18 -17.72 15.21
N ARG A 31 -7.66 -18.58 14.34
CA ARG A 31 -6.22 -18.65 14.05
C ARG A 31 -5.96 -18.44 12.56
N THR A 32 -5.27 -17.35 12.23
CA THR A 32 -4.60 -17.19 10.94
C THR A 32 -3.09 -17.24 11.19
N THR A 33 -2.48 -18.39 10.98
CA THR A 33 -1.01 -18.54 11.04
C THR A 33 -0.39 -18.03 9.75
N LEU A 34 0.56 -17.09 9.87
CA LEU A 34 1.57 -16.82 8.86
C LEU A 34 2.46 -18.07 8.70
N GLY A 35 2.49 -18.69 7.52
CA GLY A 35 3.69 -19.40 7.08
C GLY A 35 4.58 -18.32 6.44
N ILE A 36 5.80 -18.04 6.88
CA ILE A 36 6.84 -18.97 7.35
C ILE A 36 7.64 -18.26 8.46
N ASP A 37 7.76 -18.92 9.62
CA ASP A 37 8.73 -18.64 10.72
C ASP A 37 8.43 -17.57 11.80
N ALA A 38 7.29 -17.69 12.50
CA ALA A 38 7.12 -17.07 13.82
C ALA A 38 7.10 -18.16 14.92
N ARG A 39 8.14 -18.18 15.75
CA ARG A 39 8.34 -19.11 16.88
C ARG A 39 7.25 -18.99 17.96
N PRO A 40 7.04 -20.03 18.79
CA PRO A 40 5.88 -20.17 19.67
C PRO A 40 6.03 -19.29 20.93
N ASN A 41 4.92 -18.69 21.36
CA ASN A 41 4.63 -18.14 22.70
C ASN A 41 4.18 -16.67 22.76
N SER A 42 3.16 -16.28 22.00
CA SER A 42 2.30 -15.18 22.45
C SER A 42 0.84 -15.51 22.16
N GLU A 43 0.13 -15.87 23.24
CA GLU A 43 -1.33 -15.98 23.25
C GLU A 43 -1.94 -14.58 23.44
N SER A 44 -2.98 -14.24 22.70
CA SER A 44 -4.05 -13.39 23.23
C SER A 44 -5.33 -13.59 22.43
N CYS A 45 -6.43 -13.75 23.17
CA CYS A 45 -7.77 -14.09 22.72
C CYS A 45 -8.69 -12.85 22.77
N LEU A 46 -9.88 -13.02 22.15
CA LEU A 46 -11.21 -12.42 22.43
C LEU A 46 -11.70 -11.31 21.49
N GLY A 47 -12.85 -11.56 20.86
CA GLY A 47 -13.79 -10.52 20.41
C GLY A 47 -14.47 -10.81 19.07
N PRO A 48 -15.79 -10.60 18.91
CA PRO A 48 -16.53 -11.00 17.72
C PRO A 48 -16.49 -9.90 16.66
N CYS A 49 -15.87 -10.12 15.50
CA CYS A 49 -16.08 -9.29 14.31
C CYS A 49 -15.61 -9.99 13.03
N ASP A 50 -16.50 -10.02 12.06
CA ASP A 50 -16.25 -10.45 10.69
C ASP A 50 -15.27 -9.49 10.00
N THR A 51 -14.02 -9.90 9.79
CA THR A 51 -13.22 -9.48 8.62
C THR A 51 -12.14 -10.50 8.32
N VAL A 52 -12.02 -10.84 7.03
CA VAL A 52 -11.10 -11.83 6.47
C VAL A 52 -9.88 -11.11 5.88
N LEU A 53 -8.67 -11.45 6.36
CA LEU A 53 -7.40 -11.15 5.69
C LEU A 53 -7.15 -12.21 4.62
N VAL A 54 -6.88 -11.80 3.37
CA VAL A 54 -6.55 -12.69 2.27
C VAL A 54 -5.06 -12.52 1.92
N ALA A 55 -4.26 -13.57 2.13
CA ALA A 55 -2.97 -13.73 1.45
C ALA A 55 -2.72 -15.23 1.23
N SER A 56 -2.27 -15.60 0.03
CA SER A 56 -1.87 -16.97 -0.32
C SER A 56 -0.45 -16.97 -0.91
N PRO A 57 0.34 -18.06 -0.72
CA PRO A 57 1.64 -18.24 -1.37
C PRO A 57 1.48 -18.69 -2.85
N PRO A 58 2.54 -18.60 -3.68
CA PRO A 58 2.40 -18.39 -5.11
C PRO A 58 2.38 -19.69 -5.93
N THR A 59 1.59 -19.70 -7.01
CA THR A 59 1.97 -20.29 -8.30
C THR A 59 1.43 -19.42 -9.45
N SER A 60 2.33 -19.02 -10.35
CA SER A 60 2.13 -18.32 -11.63
C SER A 60 0.95 -17.33 -11.76
N GLY A 61 1.24 -16.03 -11.60
CA GLY A 61 0.52 -14.96 -12.34
C GLY A 61 -0.67 -14.26 -11.68
N ALA A 62 -0.97 -14.47 -10.40
CA ALA A 62 -2.17 -13.90 -9.77
C ALA A 62 -1.97 -12.54 -9.06
N ARG A 63 -3.03 -11.71 -9.10
CA ARG A 63 -3.20 -10.44 -8.35
C ARG A 63 -3.35 -10.71 -6.85
N HIS A 64 -2.69 -9.93 -6.00
CA HIS A 64 -2.87 -9.99 -4.53
C HIS A 64 -3.82 -8.88 -4.09
N VAL A 65 -4.80 -9.21 -3.23
CA VAL A 65 -5.74 -8.27 -2.59
C VAL A 65 -5.35 -8.23 -1.11
N ILE A 66 -5.01 -7.05 -0.58
CA ILE A 66 -4.60 -6.88 0.82
C ILE A 66 -5.69 -6.05 1.51
N GLY A 67 -6.03 -6.30 2.77
CA GLY A 67 -7.08 -5.52 3.45
C GLY A 67 -7.15 -5.79 4.94
N SER A 68 -7.24 -4.75 5.76
CA SER A 68 -7.32 -4.82 7.24
C SER A 68 -8.76 -4.94 7.74
N ALA A 69 -8.90 -5.55 8.93
CA ALA A 69 -10.14 -5.71 9.69
C ALA A 69 -10.74 -4.37 10.14
N ARG A 70 -12.07 -4.30 10.07
CA ARG A 70 -12.88 -3.20 10.60
C ARG A 70 -12.58 -3.01 12.08
N ASP A 71 -11.84 -1.96 12.43
CA ASP A 71 -12.08 -1.06 13.59
C ASP A 71 -10.87 -0.18 13.97
N SER A 72 -9.70 -0.34 13.36
CA SER A 72 -8.53 0.50 13.69
C SER A 72 -8.39 1.78 12.85
N GLY A 73 -9.18 1.93 11.77
CA GLY A 73 -9.02 3.02 10.81
C GLY A 73 -7.65 3.05 10.11
N THR A 74 -6.82 2.01 10.32
CA THR A 74 -5.39 1.97 9.97
C THR A 74 -5.01 0.57 9.49
N LEU A 75 -4.15 0.48 8.48
CA LEU A 75 -3.55 -0.80 8.09
C LEU A 75 -2.59 -1.29 9.19
N GLU A 76 -2.97 -2.32 9.95
CA GLU A 76 -2.15 -2.87 11.05
C GLU A 76 -1.13 -3.93 10.61
N TRP A 77 -1.30 -4.50 9.42
CA TRP A 77 -0.39 -5.50 8.86
C TRP A 77 0.41 -4.91 7.70
N SER A 78 1.74 -4.95 7.82
CA SER A 78 2.69 -4.39 6.86
C SER A 78 3.43 -5.51 6.13
N PRO A 79 3.17 -5.81 4.84
CA PRO A 79 4.03 -6.67 4.01
C PRO A 79 5.39 -6.03 3.68
N THR A 80 6.06 -5.43 4.66
CA THR A 80 7.42 -4.91 4.48
C THR A 80 8.34 -6.03 3.98
N ASP A 81 9.20 -5.72 3.02
CA ASP A 81 10.13 -6.64 2.37
C ASP A 81 9.46 -7.84 1.66
N ALA A 82 8.17 -7.76 1.30
CA ALA A 82 7.49 -8.79 0.51
C ALA A 82 7.97 -8.76 -0.96
N ARG A 83 9.18 -9.28 -1.20
CA ARG A 83 9.90 -9.19 -2.48
C ARG A 83 9.22 -9.88 -3.66
N ASN A 84 8.24 -10.76 -3.41
CA ASN A 84 7.48 -11.46 -4.44
C ASN A 84 6.09 -10.86 -4.69
N LEU A 85 5.67 -9.88 -3.89
CA LEU A 85 4.36 -9.23 -4.01
C LEU A 85 4.33 -8.41 -5.29
N LYS A 86 3.41 -8.71 -6.21
CA LYS A 86 3.37 -8.09 -7.55
C LYS A 86 2.33 -7.00 -7.71
N THR A 87 1.19 -7.15 -7.08
CA THR A 87 0.10 -6.18 -7.15
C THR A 87 -0.54 -6.11 -5.80
N VAL A 88 -1.12 -4.97 -5.45
CA VAL A 88 -1.98 -4.82 -4.28
C VAL A 88 -3.26 -4.17 -4.72
N ASP A 89 -4.39 -4.72 -4.30
CA ASP A 89 -5.70 -4.12 -4.53
C ASP A 89 -6.41 -3.90 -3.20
N LEU A 90 -6.62 -2.64 -2.85
CA LEU A 90 -7.33 -2.18 -1.65
C LEU A 90 -8.69 -1.55 -2.00
N SER A 91 -9.14 -1.59 -3.27
CA SER A 91 -10.31 -0.82 -3.74
C SER A 91 -11.61 -1.14 -2.98
N ALA A 92 -11.76 -2.37 -2.50
CA ALA A 92 -12.91 -2.81 -1.70
C ALA A 92 -12.85 -2.38 -0.22
N CYS A 93 -11.72 -1.83 0.24
CA CYS A 93 -11.50 -1.46 1.64
C CYS A 93 -12.05 -0.06 1.96
N HIS A 94 -13.38 0.13 1.85
CA HIS A 94 -14.01 1.43 2.05
C HIS A 94 -13.81 2.06 3.45
N GLY A 95 -13.53 1.24 4.47
CA GLY A 95 -13.25 1.70 5.84
C GLY A 95 -11.78 1.93 6.16
N LEU A 96 -10.88 1.75 5.18
CA LEU A 96 -9.44 1.95 5.36
C LEU A 96 -9.09 3.42 5.07
N HIS A 97 -8.89 4.18 6.14
CA HIS A 97 -8.63 5.62 6.07
C HIS A 97 -7.14 5.96 6.12
N THR A 98 -6.33 5.10 6.71
CA THR A 98 -4.89 5.32 6.87
C THR A 98 -4.13 4.07 6.45
N ILE A 99 -3.12 4.24 5.60
CA ILE A 99 -2.09 3.21 5.41
C ILE A 99 -0.89 3.65 6.24
N GLY A 100 -0.55 2.84 7.24
CA GLY A 100 0.51 3.16 8.21
C GLY A 100 1.91 3.15 7.60
N ASP A 101 2.87 3.61 8.40
CA ASP A 101 4.27 3.71 8.01
C ASP A 101 4.83 2.35 7.53
N GLU A 102 5.67 2.38 6.50
CA GLU A 102 6.39 1.23 5.93
C GLU A 102 5.53 0.07 5.38
N ALA A 103 4.22 0.26 5.23
CA ALA A 103 3.24 -0.77 4.84
C ALA A 103 3.70 -1.71 3.70
N PHE A 104 4.20 -1.17 2.59
CA PHE A 104 4.65 -1.92 1.43
C PHE A 104 6.14 -1.65 1.12
N ARG A 105 6.89 -1.18 2.12
CA ARG A 105 8.31 -0.86 1.96
C ARG A 105 9.10 -2.07 1.47
N HIS A 106 10.02 -1.87 0.53
CA HIS A 106 10.87 -2.90 -0.09
C HIS A 106 10.12 -4.07 -0.72
N CYS A 107 8.85 -3.89 -1.10
CA CYS A 107 8.15 -4.82 -2.00
C CYS A 107 8.74 -4.68 -3.42
N ALA A 108 9.93 -5.23 -3.62
CA ALA A 108 10.74 -4.96 -4.81
C ALA A 108 10.04 -5.34 -6.12
N SER A 109 9.25 -6.43 -6.12
CA SER A 109 8.48 -6.88 -7.29
C SER A 109 7.10 -6.22 -7.44
N LEU A 110 6.74 -5.23 -6.62
CA LEU A 110 5.41 -4.61 -6.67
C LEU A 110 5.31 -3.70 -7.89
N HIS A 111 4.39 -3.99 -8.79
CA HIS A 111 4.17 -3.27 -10.06
C HIS A 111 3.01 -2.28 -9.99
N SER A 112 1.98 -2.60 -9.20
CA SER A 112 0.77 -1.78 -9.11
C SER A 112 0.13 -1.87 -7.73
N VAL A 113 -0.46 -0.74 -7.31
CA VAL A 113 -1.26 -0.64 -6.09
C VAL A 113 -2.54 0.10 -6.42
N VAL A 114 -3.68 -0.48 -6.06
CA VAL A 114 -4.98 0.20 -6.10
C VAL A 114 -5.34 0.57 -4.68
N PHE A 115 -5.52 1.87 -4.43
CA PHE A 115 -5.81 2.40 -3.10
C PHE A 115 -7.32 2.38 -2.80
N PRO A 116 -7.72 2.39 -1.51
CA PRO A 116 -9.13 2.45 -1.15
C PRO A 116 -9.70 3.86 -1.35
N PRO A 117 -10.99 4.00 -1.67
CA PRO A 117 -11.61 5.31 -1.86
C PRO A 117 -11.74 6.13 -0.56
N GLY A 118 -11.74 5.46 0.59
CA GLY A 118 -11.81 6.10 1.91
C GLY A 118 -10.46 6.60 2.45
N LEU A 119 -9.37 6.48 1.69
CA LEU A 119 -8.04 6.83 2.15
C LEU A 119 -7.91 8.34 2.41
N ASN A 120 -7.52 8.68 3.63
CA ASN A 120 -7.28 10.05 4.10
C ASN A 120 -5.78 10.36 4.26
N ALA A 121 -4.97 9.36 4.60
CA ALA A 121 -3.54 9.56 4.84
C ALA A 121 -2.68 8.36 4.41
N LEU A 122 -1.51 8.67 3.86
CA LEU A 122 -0.40 7.74 3.68
C LEU A 122 0.69 8.05 4.72
N GLY A 123 1.13 7.03 5.44
CA GLY A 123 2.26 7.09 6.36
C GLY A 123 3.60 7.31 5.67
N LYS A 124 4.66 7.29 6.47
CA LYS A 124 6.05 7.40 6.02
C LYS A 124 6.47 6.14 5.29
N HIS A 125 7.24 6.29 4.22
CA HIS A 125 7.89 5.17 3.53
C HIS A 125 6.94 4.04 3.06
N VAL A 126 5.65 4.33 2.86
CA VAL A 126 4.61 3.32 2.54
C VAL A 126 4.97 2.44 1.35
N LEU A 127 5.52 2.98 0.28
CA LEU A 127 5.96 2.28 -0.94
C LEU A 127 7.45 2.51 -1.21
N ALA A 128 8.21 2.83 -0.16
CA ALA A 128 9.65 3.05 -0.25
C ALA A 128 10.37 1.82 -0.82
N GLY A 129 11.21 1.99 -1.85
CA GLY A 129 12.00 0.89 -2.42
C GLY A 129 11.21 -0.12 -3.25
N CYS A 130 9.99 0.22 -3.69
CA CYS A 130 9.25 -0.58 -4.67
C CYS A 130 9.84 -0.36 -6.07
N HIS A 131 10.94 -1.05 -6.37
CA HIS A 131 11.74 -0.81 -7.57
C HIS A 131 11.02 -1.07 -8.90
N HIS A 132 10.00 -1.94 -8.92
CA HIS A 132 9.19 -2.24 -10.11
C HIS A 132 7.87 -1.48 -10.20
N LEU A 133 7.57 -0.59 -9.24
CA LEU A 133 6.33 0.19 -9.23
C LEU A 133 6.41 1.25 -10.33
N PHE A 134 5.54 1.15 -11.33
CA PHE A 134 5.59 1.98 -12.54
C PHE A 134 4.73 3.24 -12.43
N GLU A 135 3.56 3.12 -11.81
CA GLU A 135 2.57 4.19 -11.69
C GLU A 135 1.89 4.13 -10.33
N VAL A 136 1.55 5.32 -9.82
CA VAL A 136 0.73 5.49 -8.62
C VAL A 136 -0.39 6.47 -8.96
N ASP A 137 -1.63 5.97 -8.96
CA ASP A 137 -2.83 6.78 -9.13
C ASP A 137 -3.55 6.98 -7.79
N LEU A 138 -3.43 8.20 -7.24
CA LEU A 138 -4.11 8.60 -6.01
C LEU A 138 -5.42 9.36 -6.27
N THR A 139 -5.85 9.52 -7.53
CA THR A 139 -7.13 10.18 -7.86
C THR A 139 -8.33 9.35 -7.42
N THR A 140 -8.12 8.05 -7.24
CA THR A 140 -9.09 7.12 -6.63
C THR A 140 -9.35 7.40 -5.14
N CYS A 141 -8.54 8.25 -4.50
CA CYS A 141 -8.65 8.64 -3.10
C CYS A 141 -9.07 10.12 -2.96
N PRO A 142 -10.36 10.46 -3.16
CA PRO A 142 -10.85 11.85 -3.17
C PRO A 142 -10.74 12.57 -1.81
N HIS A 143 -10.43 11.85 -0.74
CA HIS A 143 -10.31 12.38 0.62
C HIS A 143 -8.87 12.37 1.14
N LEU A 144 -7.88 11.96 0.32
CA LEU A 144 -6.48 11.94 0.73
C LEU A 144 -5.99 13.36 1.00
N ARG A 145 -5.58 13.62 2.25
CA ARG A 145 -5.12 14.94 2.73
C ARG A 145 -3.61 15.01 2.89
N SER A 146 -2.97 13.91 3.28
CA SER A 146 -1.55 13.91 3.62
C SER A 146 -0.80 12.70 3.09
N ILE A 147 0.45 12.96 2.68
CA ILE A 147 1.41 11.94 2.29
C ILE A 147 2.66 12.12 3.15
N GLY A 148 2.99 11.09 3.93
CA GLY A 148 4.12 11.08 4.83
C GLY A 148 5.48 11.06 4.15
N ASP A 149 6.51 11.31 4.94
CA ASP A 149 7.89 11.41 4.47
C ASP A 149 8.33 10.15 3.69
N GLY A 150 8.93 10.38 2.53
CA GLY A 150 9.51 9.31 1.71
C GLY A 150 8.51 8.24 1.25
N ALA A 151 7.21 8.53 1.19
CA ALA A 151 6.17 7.54 0.88
C ALA A 151 6.43 6.75 -0.42
N PHE A 152 7.08 7.33 -1.43
CA PHE A 152 7.45 6.66 -2.68
C PHE A 152 8.96 6.78 -2.98
N ASN A 153 9.81 6.91 -1.95
CA ASN A 153 11.23 7.11 -2.20
C ASN A 153 11.90 5.84 -2.78
N ASN A 154 12.92 6.02 -3.62
CA ASN A 154 13.67 4.94 -4.26
C ASN A 154 12.81 3.99 -5.14
N CYS A 155 11.68 4.46 -5.67
CA CYS A 155 10.91 3.71 -6.66
C CYS A 155 11.59 3.82 -8.04
N GLY A 156 12.36 2.79 -8.40
CA GLY A 156 13.26 2.80 -9.56
C GLY A 156 12.57 2.90 -10.92
N ALA A 157 11.37 2.33 -11.05
CA ALA A 157 10.59 2.29 -12.28
C ALA A 157 9.43 3.31 -12.32
N LEU A 158 9.28 4.15 -11.29
CA LEU A 158 8.13 5.04 -11.15
C LEU A 158 8.21 6.19 -12.15
N GLU A 159 7.40 6.11 -13.21
CA GLU A 159 7.36 7.12 -14.27
C GLU A 159 6.35 8.23 -13.98
N THR A 160 5.22 7.90 -13.34
CA THR A 160 4.10 8.81 -13.12
C THR A 160 3.48 8.64 -11.74
N VAL A 161 3.17 9.77 -11.11
CA VAL A 161 2.32 9.84 -9.92
C VAL A 161 1.25 10.88 -10.16
N VAL A 162 -0.02 10.50 -10.00
CA VAL A 162 -1.15 11.42 -10.12
C VAL A 162 -1.73 11.68 -8.75
N PHE A 163 -1.74 12.94 -8.33
CA PHE A 163 -2.21 13.38 -7.02
C PHE A 163 -3.66 13.86 -7.06
N PRO A 164 -4.46 13.64 -5.99
CA PRO A 164 -5.81 14.13 -5.93
C PRO A 164 -5.84 15.64 -5.59
N PRO A 165 -6.89 16.37 -6.00
CA PRO A 165 -7.03 17.79 -5.69
C PRO A 165 -7.19 18.07 -4.19
N SER A 166 -7.58 17.06 -3.41
CA SER A 166 -7.80 17.10 -1.97
C SER A 166 -6.53 17.19 -1.13
N LEU A 167 -5.36 17.01 -1.74
CA LEU A 167 -4.07 16.95 -1.05
C LEU A 167 -3.71 18.29 -0.41
N GLU A 168 -3.41 18.26 0.89
CA GLU A 168 -3.11 19.44 1.71
C GLU A 168 -1.65 19.49 2.15
N ALA A 169 -1.01 18.32 2.35
CA ALA A 169 0.35 18.23 2.85
C ALA A 169 1.17 17.13 2.17
N MET A 170 2.42 17.44 1.85
CA MET A 170 3.39 16.50 1.29
C MET A 170 4.70 16.55 2.10
N GLY A 171 5.07 15.40 2.66
CA GLY A 171 6.25 15.26 3.52
C GLY A 171 7.59 15.42 2.80
N GLN A 172 8.66 15.23 3.55
CA GLN A 172 10.03 15.28 3.04
C GLN A 172 10.28 14.12 2.07
N GLY A 173 10.90 14.41 0.92
CA GLY A 173 11.45 13.38 0.03
C GLY A 173 10.45 12.35 -0.49
N VAL A 174 9.16 12.71 -0.62
CA VAL A 174 8.08 11.80 -1.04
C VAL A 174 8.41 11.05 -2.33
N LEU A 175 9.07 11.69 -3.29
CA LEU A 175 9.53 11.15 -4.57
C LEU A 175 11.07 11.13 -4.66
N TYR A 176 11.78 11.10 -3.54
CA TYR A 176 13.24 11.13 -3.51
C TYR A 176 13.86 9.94 -4.25
N SER A 177 14.81 10.22 -5.13
CA SER A 177 15.56 9.22 -5.90
C SER A 177 14.66 8.29 -6.73
N CYS A 178 13.70 8.85 -7.46
CA CYS A 178 12.91 8.18 -8.50
C CYS A 178 13.53 8.51 -9.88
N PRO A 179 14.51 7.73 -10.37
CA PRO A 179 15.33 8.13 -11.52
C PRO A 179 14.58 8.16 -12.86
N THR A 180 13.44 7.47 -12.96
CA THR A 180 12.60 7.34 -14.16
C THR A 180 11.42 8.30 -14.20
N LEU A 181 11.16 9.02 -13.11
CA LEU A 181 10.06 9.98 -13.00
C LEU A 181 10.27 11.13 -13.97
N LYS A 182 9.35 11.31 -14.91
CA LYS A 182 9.47 12.32 -16.00
C LYS A 182 8.86 13.66 -15.65
N SER A 183 7.71 13.65 -15.00
CA SER A 183 7.01 14.88 -14.64
C SER A 183 6.18 14.72 -13.38
N VAL A 184 6.02 15.83 -12.65
CA VAL A 184 5.14 15.90 -11.48
C VAL A 184 4.16 17.05 -11.67
N ASP A 185 2.87 16.74 -11.74
CA ASP A 185 1.80 17.74 -11.89
C ASP A 185 1.02 17.89 -10.58
N LEU A 186 1.15 19.05 -9.95
CA LEU A 186 0.46 19.43 -8.72
C LEU A 186 -0.53 20.57 -8.96
N ARG A 187 -0.82 20.96 -10.21
CA ARG A 187 -1.72 22.11 -10.51
C ARG A 187 -3.12 21.92 -9.94
N ALA A 188 -3.58 20.66 -9.88
CA ALA A 188 -4.88 20.31 -9.33
C ALA A 188 -4.92 20.35 -7.79
N CYS A 189 -3.77 20.30 -7.10
CA CYS A 189 -3.67 20.27 -5.64
C CYS A 189 -3.84 21.68 -5.05
N ILE A 190 -5.02 22.27 -5.21
CA ILE A 190 -5.29 23.67 -4.82
C ILE A 190 -5.20 23.94 -3.31
N TYR A 191 -5.19 22.90 -2.48
CA TYR A 191 -5.03 23.01 -1.03
C TYR A 191 -3.60 22.73 -0.53
N LEU A 192 -2.65 22.45 -1.44
CA LEU A 192 -1.27 22.17 -1.09
C LEU A 192 -0.47 23.48 -1.00
N HIS A 193 -0.35 24.01 0.22
CA HIS A 193 0.31 25.30 0.50
C HIS A 193 1.82 25.15 0.74
N SER A 194 2.27 23.96 1.13
CA SER A 194 3.68 23.68 1.41
C SER A 194 4.09 22.32 0.87
N ILE A 195 5.32 22.27 0.34
CA ILE A 195 5.95 21.05 -0.15
C ILE A 195 7.23 20.82 0.65
N GLY A 196 7.38 19.62 1.21
CA GLY A 196 8.51 19.26 2.06
C GLY A 196 9.87 19.33 1.36
N PRO A 197 10.97 19.32 2.14
CA PRO A 197 12.32 19.33 1.60
C PRO A 197 12.59 18.11 0.70
N SER A 198 13.48 18.26 -0.28
CA SER A 198 13.98 17.17 -1.12
C SER A 198 12.92 16.32 -1.84
N VAL A 199 11.69 16.84 -2.02
CA VAL A 199 10.51 16.09 -2.50
C VAL A 199 10.80 15.25 -3.75
N CYS A 200 11.49 15.81 -4.74
CA CYS A 200 11.90 15.13 -5.97
C CYS A 200 13.42 15.13 -6.14
N ALA A 201 14.20 15.27 -5.07
CA ALA A 201 15.65 15.29 -5.21
C ALA A 201 16.18 13.96 -5.80
N ARG A 202 17.20 14.04 -6.64
CA ARG A 202 17.82 12.92 -7.37
C ARG A 202 16.90 12.19 -8.36
N CYS A 203 15.88 12.86 -8.89
CA CYS A 203 15.11 12.35 -10.02
C CYS A 203 15.82 12.66 -11.34
N ALA A 204 16.63 11.71 -11.83
CA ALA A 204 17.53 11.91 -12.96
C ALA A 204 16.85 12.20 -14.32
N SER A 205 15.59 11.77 -14.48
CA SER A 205 14.81 11.97 -15.72
C SER A 205 13.71 13.03 -15.59
N LEU A 206 13.70 13.82 -14.52
CA LEU A 206 12.62 14.77 -14.25
C LEU A 206 12.70 16.00 -15.16
N GLU A 207 11.82 16.08 -16.16
CA GLU A 207 11.78 17.14 -17.17
C GLU A 207 10.94 18.34 -16.72
N ALA A 208 9.86 18.13 -15.97
CA ALA A 208 8.95 19.20 -15.59
C ALA A 208 8.27 18.97 -14.23
N VAL A 209 8.13 20.05 -13.47
CA VAL A 209 7.30 20.09 -12.25
C VAL A 209 6.33 21.26 -12.37
N TYR A 210 5.04 20.97 -12.26
CA TYR A 210 3.99 21.98 -12.26
C TYR A 210 3.47 22.17 -10.84
N PHE A 211 3.69 23.35 -10.27
CA PHE A 211 3.33 23.65 -8.89
C PHE A 211 1.84 24.00 -8.74
N PRO A 212 1.27 23.79 -7.53
CA PRO A 212 -0.10 24.23 -7.24
C PRO A 212 -0.18 25.76 -7.24
N PRO A 213 -1.34 26.34 -7.61
CA PRO A 213 -1.50 27.79 -7.65
C PRO A 213 -1.42 28.45 -6.26
N ALA A 214 -1.70 27.69 -5.19
CA ALA A 214 -1.70 28.15 -3.81
C ALA A 214 -0.37 27.87 -3.08
N LEU A 215 0.71 27.52 -3.79
CA LEU A 215 2.00 27.20 -3.15
C LEU A 215 2.61 28.43 -2.46
N GLU A 216 2.78 28.36 -1.15
CA GLU A 216 3.41 29.41 -0.35
C GLU A 216 4.88 29.10 -0.06
N SER A 217 5.23 27.82 0.11
CA SER A 217 6.59 27.42 0.46
C SER A 217 7.03 26.12 -0.20
N LEU A 218 8.27 26.13 -0.69
CA LEU A 218 8.97 24.98 -1.22
C LEU A 218 10.17 24.67 -0.33
N GLY A 219 10.23 23.45 0.18
CA GLY A 219 11.31 23.01 1.06
C GLY A 219 12.68 23.08 0.38
N PRO A 220 13.77 23.23 1.16
CA PRO A 220 15.13 23.24 0.62
C PRO A 220 15.41 21.94 -0.14
N SER A 221 16.26 22.04 -1.16
CA SER A 221 16.67 20.90 -1.98
C SER A 221 15.53 20.15 -2.69
N ALA A 222 14.31 20.70 -2.77
CA ALA A 222 13.14 20.02 -3.36
C ALA A 222 13.41 19.39 -4.75
N LEU A 223 14.24 20.03 -5.57
CA LEU A 223 14.64 19.59 -6.91
C LEU A 223 16.17 19.39 -7.02
N GLU A 224 16.87 19.14 -5.91
CA GLU A 224 18.33 18.96 -5.91
C GLU A 224 18.72 17.75 -6.77
N TRP A 225 19.78 17.85 -7.57
CA TRP A 225 20.22 16.78 -8.47
C TRP A 225 19.20 16.34 -9.54
N CYS A 226 18.23 17.19 -9.87
CA CYS A 226 17.39 17.04 -11.06
C CYS A 226 18.06 17.74 -12.28
N PRO A 227 17.78 17.31 -13.51
CA PRO A 227 18.22 18.04 -14.69
C PRO A 227 17.62 19.45 -14.73
N LYS A 228 18.31 20.37 -15.42
CA LYS A 228 17.95 21.79 -15.49
C LYS A 228 16.90 22.06 -16.55
#